data_AF-A0A7V3HBK5-F1
#
_entry.id   AF-A0A7V3HBK5-F1
#
_cell.length_a   1.000
_cell.length_b   1.000
_cell.length_c   1.000
_cell.angle_alpha   90.00
_cell.angle_beta   90.00
_cell.angle_gamma   90.00
#
_symmetry.space_group_name_H-M   'P 1'
#
loop_
_entity.id
_entity.type
_entity.pdbx_description
1 polymer ?
#
loop_
_entity_poly.entity_id
_entity_poly.type
_entity_poly.pdbx_seq_one_letter_code
_entity_poly.pdbx_strand_id
1 'polypeptide(L)'
;MKELDIENKLPHPSVKLKENNILDEFINSLAFKYSVESEKRFLEAMKYAFRYQMSKSAFLKKYFKIIDFSLDSIKRKEDVDKLPFIFVNGFKERLLTTLKPSEIVLELKSSGTSGQVSRMQLDKGSLMRVRHMAWNIFNELGLCDLDNEYDYLCFTYDPNIAKDVGTAWTDKLLTSFTKAGDIFYAFKWDENKKEFYFDIEKSLEKLLELE
;
A
#
# COMPACT_ATOMS: atom_id res chain seq x y z
N MET A 1 2.11 6.08 19.44
CA MET A 1 2.02 5.54 18.07
C MET A 1 2.34 6.69 17.13
N LYS A 2 3.38 6.57 16.31
CA LYS A 2 3.73 7.54 15.26
C LYS A 2 2.73 7.31 14.11
N GLU A 3 1.57 7.94 14.19
CA GLU A 3 1.18 9.19 13.52
C GLU A 3 0.87 8.97 12.02
N LEU A 4 -0.43 8.79 11.72
CA LEU A 4 -1.05 9.11 10.42
C LEU A 4 -0.64 10.53 9.92
N ASP A 5 -0.13 11.38 10.82
CA ASP A 5 0.43 12.68 10.54
C ASP A 5 1.74 12.64 9.73
N ILE A 6 2.45 11.50 9.64
CA ILE A 6 3.62 11.44 8.76
C ILE A 6 3.22 11.66 7.30
N GLU A 7 2.03 11.24 6.89
CA GLU A 7 1.54 11.36 5.52
C GLU A 7 1.34 12.82 5.11
N ASN A 8 0.89 13.65 6.04
CA ASN A 8 0.74 15.10 5.83
C ASN A 8 2.09 15.79 5.60
N LYS A 9 3.18 15.18 6.07
CA LYS A 9 4.56 15.68 5.92
C LYS A 9 5.27 15.13 4.67
N LEU A 10 4.63 14.21 3.95
CA LEU A 10 5.18 13.64 2.72
C LEU A 10 4.67 14.41 1.50
N PRO A 11 5.47 14.46 0.40
CA PRO A 11 4.98 14.96 -0.87
C PRO A 11 3.69 14.27 -1.29
N HIS A 12 2.88 15.01 -2.04
CA HIS A 12 1.68 14.48 -2.67
C HIS A 12 2.02 13.26 -3.55
N PRO A 13 1.18 12.20 -3.61
CA PRO A 13 1.45 11.00 -4.41
C PRO A 13 1.68 11.27 -5.90
N SER A 14 1.19 12.39 -6.45
CA SER A 14 1.43 12.80 -7.84
C SER A 14 2.88 13.23 -8.14
N VAL A 15 3.64 13.56 -7.09
CA VAL A 15 5.04 13.95 -7.25
C VAL A 15 5.88 12.72 -7.52
N LYS A 16 6.58 12.72 -8.65
CA LYS A 16 7.50 11.63 -9.03
C LYS A 16 8.51 11.33 -7.93
N LEU A 17 8.81 10.05 -7.76
CA LEU A 17 9.86 9.62 -6.85
C LEU A 17 11.22 10.08 -7.39
N LYS A 18 12.13 10.39 -6.47
CA LYS A 18 13.54 10.54 -6.82
C LYS A 18 14.09 9.18 -7.27
N GLU A 19 14.57 9.11 -8.50
CA GLU A 19 15.09 7.89 -9.12
C GLU A 19 16.48 7.55 -8.55
N ASN A 20 16.51 6.88 -7.39
CA ASN A 20 17.77 6.48 -6.75
C ASN A 20 18.19 5.05 -7.14
N ASN A 21 17.29 4.28 -7.76
CA ASN A 21 17.50 2.89 -8.15
C ASN A 21 16.43 2.46 -9.18
N ILE A 22 16.65 1.30 -9.79
CA ILE A 22 15.77 0.73 -10.83
C ILE A 22 14.33 0.47 -10.36
N LEU A 23 14.10 0.24 -9.07
CA LEU A 23 12.75 0.08 -8.54
C LEU A 23 12.00 1.43 -8.54
N ASP A 24 12.67 2.52 -8.16
CA ASP A 24 12.08 3.87 -8.22
C ASP A 24 11.79 4.28 -9.67
N GLU A 25 12.71 4.00 -10.60
CA GLU A 25 12.52 4.22 -12.05
C GLU A 25 11.35 3.41 -12.62
N PHE A 26 11.19 2.15 -12.18
CA PHE A 26 10.07 1.31 -12.60
C PHE A 26 8.74 1.84 -12.06
N ILE A 27 8.70 2.26 -10.79
CA ILE A 27 7.47 2.80 -10.18
C ILE A 27 7.06 4.14 -10.83
N ASN A 28 8.01 4.97 -11.24
CA ASN A 28 7.76 6.21 -12.00
C ASN A 28 7.27 5.98 -13.45
N SER A 29 7.35 4.75 -13.95
CA SER A 29 6.95 4.42 -15.32
C SER A 29 5.42 4.30 -15.46
N LEU A 30 4.95 4.34 -16.70
CA LEU A 30 3.52 4.26 -16.99
C LEU A 30 2.99 2.84 -16.70
N ALA A 31 1.97 2.73 -15.85
CA ALA A 31 1.40 1.51 -15.30
C ALA A 31 0.83 0.57 -16.38
N PHE A 32 0.21 1.11 -17.43
CA PHE A 32 -0.42 0.32 -18.50
C PHE A 32 0.34 0.38 -19.83
N LYS A 33 1.55 0.96 -19.86
CA LYS A 33 2.38 0.96 -21.06
C LYS A 33 3.23 -0.32 -21.16
N TYR A 34 2.62 -1.37 -21.71
CA TYR A 34 3.29 -2.66 -21.91
C TYR A 34 4.19 -2.64 -23.17
N SER A 35 5.45 -3.00 -22.98
CA SER A 35 6.47 -3.10 -24.03
C SER A 35 7.61 -4.02 -23.59
N VAL A 36 8.47 -4.44 -24.52
CA VAL A 36 9.69 -5.21 -24.19
C VAL A 36 10.57 -4.47 -23.17
N GLU A 37 10.64 -3.14 -23.27
CA GLU A 37 11.40 -2.32 -22.33
C GLU A 37 10.74 -2.27 -20.94
N SER A 38 9.41 -2.17 -20.86
CA SER A 38 8.72 -2.19 -19.56
C SER A 38 8.83 -3.56 -18.88
N GLU A 39 8.81 -4.66 -19.64
CA GLU A 39 9.04 -6.01 -19.12
C GLU A 39 10.46 -6.19 -18.59
N LYS A 40 11.46 -5.66 -19.31
CA LYS A 40 12.86 -5.66 -18.85
C LYS A 40 13.02 -4.88 -17.55
N ARG A 41 12.41 -3.69 -17.45
CA ARG A 41 12.42 -2.87 -16.23
C ARG A 41 11.71 -3.56 -15.07
N PHE A 42 10.56 -4.17 -15.32
CA PHE A 42 9.84 -4.96 -14.32
C PHE A 42 10.73 -6.08 -13.76
N LEU A 43 11.40 -6.85 -14.62
CA LEU A 43 12.28 -7.93 -14.20
C LEU A 43 13.45 -7.43 -13.34
N GLU A 44 14.10 -6.34 -13.75
CA GLU A 44 15.21 -5.76 -12.99
C GLU A 44 14.75 -5.16 -11.65
N ALA A 45 13.57 -4.51 -11.61
CA ALA A 45 12.96 -4.02 -10.37
C ALA A 45 12.61 -5.17 -9.41
N MET A 46 12.04 -6.27 -9.92
CA MET A 46 11.76 -7.47 -9.14
C MET A 46 13.04 -8.08 -8.56
N LYS A 47 14.09 -8.24 -9.37
CA LYS A 47 15.40 -8.74 -8.91
C LYS A 47 16.03 -7.80 -7.88
N TYR A 48 15.94 -6.49 -8.09
CA TYR A 48 16.40 -5.51 -7.11
C TYR A 48 15.68 -5.65 -5.78
N ALA A 49 14.35 -5.71 -5.79
CA ALA A 49 13.55 -5.88 -4.58
C ALA A 49 13.90 -7.19 -3.84
N PHE A 50 14.04 -8.29 -4.57
CA PHE A 50 14.46 -9.58 -3.99
C PHE A 50 15.87 -9.50 -3.39
N ARG A 51 16.86 -8.94 -4.10
CA ARG A 51 18.22 -8.76 -3.56
C ARG A 51 18.20 -7.93 -2.28
N TYR A 52 17.44 -6.84 -2.27
CA TYR A 52 17.29 -5.98 -1.10
C TYR A 52 16.75 -6.78 0.09
N GLN A 53 15.61 -7.47 -0.08
CA GLN A 53 14.99 -8.27 0.97
C GLN A 53 15.90 -9.41 1.45
N MET A 54 16.54 -10.13 0.52
CA MET A 54 17.50 -11.18 0.85
C MET A 54 18.68 -10.63 1.66
N SER A 55 19.21 -9.45 1.33
CA SER A 55 20.35 -8.87 2.05
C SER A 55 20.06 -8.59 3.53
N LYS A 56 18.79 -8.29 3.85
CA LYS A 56 18.32 -7.88 5.18
C LYS A 56 17.63 -9.00 5.98
N SER A 57 16.99 -9.97 5.31
CA SER A 57 16.24 -11.02 5.98
C SER A 57 17.06 -12.29 6.19
N ALA A 58 17.38 -12.60 7.45
CA ALA A 58 18.03 -13.86 7.81
C ALA A 58 17.16 -15.09 7.47
N PHE A 59 15.83 -14.93 7.56
CA PHE A 59 14.87 -15.95 7.15
C PHE A 59 14.99 -16.25 5.66
N LEU A 60 14.92 -15.23 4.78
CA LEU A 60 15.00 -15.44 3.33
C LEU A 60 16.33 -16.07 2.92
N LYS A 61 17.46 -15.63 3.50
CA LYS A 61 18.77 -16.22 3.23
C LYS A 61 18.80 -17.72 3.51
N LYS A 62 18.26 -18.14 4.66
CA LYS A 62 18.21 -19.56 5.03
C LYS A 62 17.20 -20.32 4.17
N TYR A 63 16.01 -19.76 3.98
CA TYR A 63 14.94 -20.38 3.20
C TYR A 63 15.40 -20.67 1.78
N PHE A 64 16.01 -19.69 1.09
CA PHE A 64 16.47 -19.87 -0.30
C PHE A 64 17.62 -20.87 -0.40
N LYS A 65 18.52 -20.92 0.60
CA LYS A 65 19.56 -21.94 0.67
C LYS A 65 18.99 -23.35 0.83
N ILE A 66 17.93 -23.52 1.62
CA ILE A 66 17.29 -24.84 1.85
C ILE A 66 16.66 -25.37 0.57
N ILE A 67 16.03 -24.50 -0.22
CA ILE A 67 15.37 -24.87 -1.48
C ILE A 67 16.30 -24.79 -2.70
N ASP A 68 17.61 -24.58 -2.49
CA ASP A 68 18.62 -24.40 -3.53
C ASP A 68 18.24 -23.37 -4.61
N PHE A 69 17.62 -22.26 -4.18
CA PHE A 69 17.18 -21.20 -5.08
C PHE A 69 18.29 -20.16 -5.31
N SER A 70 18.54 -19.85 -6.58
CA SER A 70 19.40 -18.74 -7.01
C SER A 70 18.61 -17.72 -7.83
N LEU A 71 18.74 -16.43 -7.47
CA LEU A 71 18.12 -15.33 -8.21
C LEU A 71 18.68 -15.18 -9.63
N ASP A 72 19.88 -15.71 -9.91
CA ASP A 72 20.47 -15.72 -11.25
C ASP A 72 19.75 -16.67 -12.22
N SER A 73 18.89 -17.55 -11.69
CA SER A 73 17.99 -18.38 -12.50
C SER A 73 16.86 -17.59 -13.16
N ILE A 74 16.61 -16.35 -12.72
CA ILE A 74 15.55 -15.47 -13.23
C ILE A 74 16.11 -14.58 -14.35
N LYS A 75 15.84 -14.94 -15.61
CA LYS A 75 16.43 -14.32 -16.81
C LYS A 75 15.40 -13.61 -17.68
N ARG A 76 14.14 -14.03 -17.64
CA ARG A 76 13.02 -13.45 -18.39
C ARG A 76 11.78 -13.35 -17.49
N LYS A 77 10.77 -12.63 -17.96
CA LYS A 77 9.51 -12.40 -17.24
C LYS A 77 8.83 -13.71 -16.82
N GLU A 78 8.85 -14.72 -17.68
CA GLU A 78 8.24 -16.04 -17.42
C GLU A 78 8.95 -16.81 -16.30
N ASP A 79 10.19 -16.42 -15.94
CA ASP A 79 10.89 -17.04 -14.82
C ASP A 79 10.41 -16.52 -13.47
N VAL A 80 9.66 -15.40 -13.42
CA VAL A 80 9.15 -14.83 -12.16
C VAL A 80 8.31 -15.85 -11.38
N ASP A 81 7.62 -16.77 -12.05
CA ASP A 81 6.85 -17.85 -11.41
C ASP A 81 7.72 -18.85 -10.62
N LYS A 82 9.03 -18.86 -10.86
CA LYS A 82 10.00 -19.68 -10.12
C LYS A 82 10.46 -19.01 -8.83
N LEU A 83 10.09 -17.75 -8.59
CA LEU A 83 10.45 -17.06 -7.35
C LEU A 83 9.83 -17.79 -6.15
N PRO A 84 10.59 -18.05 -5.08
CA PRO A 84 10.06 -18.71 -3.90
C PRO A 84 8.97 -17.86 -3.25
N PHE A 85 7.90 -18.51 -2.81
CA PHE A 85 6.79 -17.86 -2.12
C PHE A 85 6.84 -18.13 -0.61
N ILE A 86 6.27 -17.21 0.16
CA ILE A 86 6.04 -17.38 1.60
C ILE A 86 4.55 -17.49 1.79
N PHE A 87 4.09 -18.59 2.38
CA PHE A 87 2.68 -18.76 2.68
C PHE A 87 2.21 -17.71 3.68
N VAL A 88 1.00 -17.16 3.49
CA VAL A 88 0.49 -16.02 4.26
C VAL A 88 0.50 -16.26 5.78
N ASN A 89 0.31 -17.50 6.24
CA ASN A 89 0.38 -17.82 7.66
C ASN A 89 1.76 -17.56 8.26
N GLY A 90 2.83 -17.66 7.47
CA GLY A 90 4.17 -17.27 7.91
C GLY A 90 4.23 -15.80 8.36
N PHE A 91 3.51 -14.90 7.68
CA PHE A 91 3.42 -13.49 8.08
C PHE A 91 2.48 -13.24 9.26
N LYS A 92 1.55 -14.16 9.54
CA LYS A 92 0.65 -14.08 10.71
C LYS A 92 1.32 -14.62 11.98
N GLU A 93 2.11 -15.68 11.85
CA GLU A 93 2.75 -16.39 12.95
C GLU A 93 4.13 -15.85 13.33
N ARG A 94 4.76 -15.08 12.43
CA ARG A 94 6.13 -14.59 12.59
C ARG A 94 6.23 -13.14 12.14
N LEU A 95 7.06 -12.37 12.86
CA LEU A 95 7.47 -11.05 12.41
C LEU A 95 8.61 -11.19 11.40
N LEU A 96 8.29 -11.16 10.10
CA LEU A 96 9.26 -11.34 9.00
C LEU A 96 9.81 -10.03 8.43
N THR A 97 9.77 -8.96 9.22
CA THR A 97 10.22 -7.63 8.79
C THR A 97 11.73 -7.58 8.54
N THR A 98 12.13 -6.75 7.58
CA THR A 98 13.53 -6.41 7.30
C THR A 98 13.93 -5.05 7.84
N LEU A 99 12.98 -4.33 8.47
CA LEU A 99 13.18 -3.01 9.04
C LEU A 99 13.52 -3.08 10.53
N LYS A 100 14.34 -2.14 11.00
CA LYS A 100 14.49 -1.89 12.44
C LYS A 100 13.24 -1.18 12.97
N PRO A 101 12.85 -1.39 14.23
CA PRO A 101 11.69 -0.70 14.81
C PRO A 101 11.70 0.82 14.67
N SER A 102 12.89 1.44 14.70
CA SER A 102 13.06 2.89 14.53
C SER A 102 12.82 3.41 13.12
N GLU A 103 12.91 2.54 12.11
CA GLU A 103 12.75 2.87 10.69
C GLU A 103 11.29 2.76 10.23
N ILE A 104 10.45 2.07 11.01
CA ILE A 104 9.03 1.87 10.72
C ILE A 104 8.30 3.19 10.99
N VAL A 105 7.65 3.70 9.96
CA VAL A 105 6.85 4.93 10.03
C VAL A 105 5.35 4.66 9.94
N LEU A 106 4.96 3.52 9.35
CA LEU A 106 3.57 3.07 9.28
C LEU A 106 3.53 1.56 9.46
N GLU A 107 2.61 1.08 10.30
CA GLU A 107 2.25 -0.33 10.43
C GLU A 107 0.76 -0.47 10.13
N LEU A 108 0.41 -1.29 9.14
CA LEU A 108 -0.97 -1.62 8.78
C LEU A 108 -1.25 -3.07 9.12
N LYS A 109 -2.44 -3.35 9.66
CA LYS A 109 -2.86 -4.71 10.00
C LYS A 109 -4.05 -5.14 9.16
N SER A 110 -4.09 -6.43 8.83
CA SER A 110 -5.29 -7.04 8.26
C SER A 110 -6.43 -7.08 9.29
N SER A 111 -7.69 -7.07 8.84
CA SER A 111 -8.88 -7.12 9.70
C SER A 111 -8.99 -8.38 10.58
N GLY A 112 -8.31 -9.48 10.23
CA GLY A 112 -8.15 -10.66 11.08
C GLY A 112 -9.44 -11.40 11.38
N THR A 113 -9.81 -12.38 10.54
CA THR A 113 -11.05 -13.17 10.72
C THR A 113 -10.96 -14.24 11.81
N SER A 114 -9.77 -14.50 12.38
CA SER A 114 -9.52 -15.59 13.35
C SER A 114 -8.59 -15.19 14.51
N GLY A 115 -8.50 -13.89 14.83
CA GLY A 115 -7.63 -13.36 15.90
C GLY A 115 -6.14 -13.25 15.54
N GLN A 116 -5.71 -13.83 14.41
CA GLN A 116 -4.38 -13.61 13.84
C GLN A 116 -4.42 -12.62 12.68
N VAL A 117 -3.54 -11.63 12.74
CA VAL A 117 -3.41 -10.56 11.75
C VAL A 117 -2.03 -10.58 11.10
N SER A 118 -1.97 -10.36 9.79
CA SER A 118 -0.70 -10.01 9.14
C SER A 118 -0.39 -8.53 9.38
N ARG A 119 0.89 -8.19 9.36
CA ARG A 119 1.38 -6.81 9.54
C ARG A 119 2.19 -6.39 8.33
N MET A 120 1.88 -5.23 7.79
CA MET A 120 2.68 -4.57 6.77
C MET A 120 3.39 -3.39 7.42
N GLN A 121 4.72 -3.40 7.41
CA GLN A 121 5.53 -2.36 8.03
C GLN A 121 6.28 -1.60 6.95
N LEU A 122 6.09 -0.30 6.91
CA LEU A 122 6.65 0.58 5.88
C LEU A 122 7.61 1.56 6.53
N ASP A 123 8.80 1.68 5.93
CA ASP A 123 9.66 2.84 6.14
C ASP A 123 9.20 4.01 5.26
N LYS A 124 9.83 5.18 5.43
CA LYS A 124 9.48 6.38 4.65
C LYS A 124 9.54 6.15 3.14
N GLY A 125 10.56 5.42 2.66
CA GLY A 125 10.73 5.16 1.22
C GLY A 125 9.66 4.23 0.68
N SER A 126 9.33 3.16 1.41
CA SER A 126 8.30 2.20 1.06
C SER A 126 6.91 2.83 1.06
N LEU A 127 6.64 3.71 2.03
CA LEU A 127 5.40 4.49 2.09
C LEU A 127 5.28 5.44 0.88
N MET A 128 6.35 6.15 0.51
CA MET A 128 6.34 6.98 -0.70
C MET A 128 6.08 6.16 -1.97
N ARG A 129 6.73 4.99 -2.09
CA ARG A 129 6.57 4.09 -3.24
C ARG A 129 5.14 3.58 -3.40
N VAL A 130 4.52 3.07 -2.33
CA VAL A 130 3.16 2.52 -2.42
C VAL A 130 2.14 3.61 -2.76
N ARG A 131 2.30 4.81 -2.19
CA ARG A 131 1.45 5.97 -2.50
C ARG A 131 1.59 6.39 -3.97
N HIS A 132 2.82 6.56 -4.45
CA HIS A 132 3.06 6.96 -5.85
C HIS A 132 2.59 5.89 -6.86
N MET A 133 2.80 4.61 -6.55
CA MET A 133 2.34 3.51 -7.40
C MET A 133 0.82 3.48 -7.51
N ALA A 134 0.10 3.67 -6.39
CA ALA A 134 -1.35 3.78 -6.41
C ALA A 134 -1.81 4.99 -7.25
N TRP A 135 -1.17 6.16 -7.07
CA TRP A 135 -1.45 7.33 -7.89
C TRP A 135 -1.28 7.03 -9.39
N ASN A 136 -0.14 6.46 -9.81
CA ASN A 136 0.12 6.21 -11.23
C ASN A 136 -0.93 5.30 -11.88
N ILE A 137 -1.37 4.25 -11.15
CA ILE A 137 -2.44 3.35 -11.61
C ILE A 137 -3.75 4.12 -11.81
N PHE A 138 -4.21 4.85 -10.79
CA PHE A 138 -5.49 5.56 -10.86
C PHE A 138 -5.46 6.72 -11.86
N ASN A 139 -4.32 7.41 -11.97
CA ASN A 139 -4.15 8.52 -12.89
C ASN A 139 -4.23 8.06 -14.35
N GLU A 140 -3.62 6.92 -14.70
CA GLU A 140 -3.77 6.37 -16.06
C GLU A 140 -5.15 5.81 -16.36
N LEU A 141 -5.92 5.44 -15.33
CA LEU A 141 -7.33 5.09 -15.48
C LEU A 141 -8.23 6.34 -15.60
N GLY A 142 -7.67 7.55 -15.53
CA GLY A 142 -8.42 8.81 -15.56
C GLY A 142 -9.21 9.08 -14.28
N LEU A 143 -8.79 8.50 -13.15
CA LEU A 143 -9.47 8.59 -11.85
C LEU A 143 -8.81 9.59 -10.88
N CYS A 144 -7.88 10.41 -11.37
CA CYS A 144 -7.20 11.45 -10.60
C CYS A 144 -7.51 12.82 -11.21
N ASP A 145 -7.80 13.80 -10.36
CA ASP A 145 -8.07 15.19 -10.78
C ASP A 145 -7.79 16.18 -9.64
N LEU A 146 -6.65 16.87 -9.72
CA LEU A 146 -6.25 17.86 -8.70
C LEU A 146 -6.74 19.27 -9.01
N ASP A 147 -7.36 19.48 -10.17
CA ASP A 147 -7.83 20.79 -10.60
C ASP A 147 -9.27 21.05 -10.11
N ASN A 148 -10.08 20.00 -10.01
CA ASN A 148 -11.46 20.08 -9.55
C ASN A 148 -11.66 19.51 -8.14
N GLU A 149 -12.59 20.13 -7.40
CA GLU A 149 -12.97 19.70 -6.05
C GLU A 149 -14.08 18.65 -6.08
N TYR A 150 -13.97 17.62 -5.24
CA TYR A 150 -14.92 16.51 -5.16
C TYR A 150 -15.27 16.16 -3.72
N ASP A 151 -16.56 16.02 -3.44
CA ASP A 151 -17.07 15.45 -2.21
C ASP A 151 -17.11 13.92 -2.27
N TYR A 152 -16.90 13.27 -1.13
CA TYR A 152 -16.74 11.83 -1.04
C TYR A 152 -17.71 11.20 -0.04
N LEU A 153 -18.43 10.17 -0.50
CA LEU A 153 -19.15 9.22 0.33
C LEU A 153 -18.36 7.91 0.41
N CYS A 154 -17.59 7.73 1.48
CA CYS A 154 -16.75 6.56 1.69
C CYS A 154 -17.46 5.51 2.53
N PHE A 155 -17.74 4.34 1.95
CA PHE A 155 -18.26 3.16 2.66
C PHE A 155 -17.16 2.44 3.43
N THR A 156 -16.54 3.15 4.37
CA THR A 156 -15.42 2.68 5.19
C THR A 156 -15.42 3.37 6.56
N TYR A 157 -14.49 2.95 7.42
CA TYR A 157 -14.30 3.50 8.76
C TYR A 157 -13.60 4.87 8.70
N ASP A 158 -13.97 5.77 9.60
CA ASP A 158 -13.20 7.00 9.80
C ASP A 158 -11.75 6.65 10.21
N PRO A 159 -10.74 7.00 9.40
CA PRO A 159 -9.34 6.67 9.67
C PRO A 159 -8.81 7.30 10.96
N ASN A 160 -9.39 8.41 11.43
CA ASN A 160 -9.00 9.04 12.69
C ASN A 160 -9.38 8.18 13.91
N ILE A 161 -10.43 7.35 13.77
CA ILE A 161 -10.91 6.46 14.82
C ILE A 161 -10.34 5.05 14.65
N ALA A 162 -10.36 4.52 13.42
CA ALA A 162 -9.94 3.16 13.11
C ALA A 162 -8.42 2.93 13.16
N LYS A 163 -7.60 3.99 13.11
CA LYS A 163 -6.13 3.99 13.32
C LYS A 163 -5.36 3.01 12.42
N ASP A 164 -5.17 1.76 12.86
CA ASP A 164 -4.28 0.77 12.23
C ASP A 164 -4.98 -0.18 11.24
N VAL A 165 -6.27 0.06 10.97
CA VAL A 165 -7.03 -0.68 9.96
C VAL A 165 -6.59 -0.25 8.56
N GLY A 166 -5.96 -1.18 7.82
CA GLY A 166 -5.38 -0.89 6.50
C GLY A 166 -6.39 -0.47 5.42
N THR A 167 -7.66 -0.86 5.54
CA THR A 167 -8.70 -0.42 4.60
C THR A 167 -9.00 1.07 4.75
N ALA A 168 -9.22 1.55 5.98
CA ALA A 168 -9.44 2.97 6.25
C ALA A 168 -8.27 3.86 5.77
N TRP A 169 -7.03 3.36 5.90
CA TRP A 169 -5.86 4.04 5.35
C TRP A 169 -5.89 4.12 3.81
N THR A 170 -6.25 3.02 3.15
CA THR A 170 -6.30 2.96 1.69
C THR A 170 -7.36 3.90 1.15
N ASP A 171 -8.56 3.91 1.74
CA ASP A 171 -9.64 4.79 1.29
C ASP A 171 -9.27 6.27 1.47
N LYS A 172 -8.62 6.63 2.58
CA LYS A 172 -8.05 7.98 2.77
C LYS A 172 -7.01 8.34 1.72
N LEU A 173 -6.15 7.40 1.32
CA LEU A 173 -5.20 7.64 0.24
C LEU A 173 -5.93 7.91 -1.08
N LEU A 174 -6.97 7.13 -1.39
CA LEU A 174 -7.72 7.29 -2.64
C LEU A 174 -8.47 8.63 -2.70
N THR A 175 -9.02 9.13 -1.59
CA THR A 175 -9.64 10.48 -1.58
C THR A 175 -8.64 11.60 -1.82
N SER A 176 -7.34 11.38 -1.56
CA SER A 176 -6.29 12.35 -1.92
C SER A 176 -5.95 12.40 -3.40
N PHE A 177 -6.56 11.54 -4.23
CA PHE A 177 -6.28 11.51 -5.66
C PHE A 177 -7.01 12.61 -6.45
N THR A 178 -7.93 13.30 -5.78
CA THR A 178 -8.48 14.56 -6.27
C THR A 178 -8.27 15.68 -5.25
N LYS A 179 -8.68 16.91 -5.59
CA LYS A 179 -8.86 17.94 -4.57
C LYS A 179 -10.08 17.58 -3.72
N ALA A 180 -9.85 17.03 -2.53
CA ALA A 180 -10.94 16.61 -1.67
C ALA A 180 -11.72 17.81 -1.08
N GLY A 181 -13.04 17.78 -1.25
CA GLY A 181 -14.02 18.61 -0.54
C GLY A 181 -14.45 17.95 0.77
N ASP A 182 -15.75 17.85 1.02
CA ASP A 182 -16.30 17.16 2.18
C ASP A 182 -16.14 15.64 2.05
N ILE A 183 -15.65 14.99 3.11
CA ILE A 183 -15.46 13.54 3.14
C ILE A 183 -16.34 12.93 4.23
N PHE A 184 -17.36 12.20 3.83
CA PHE A 184 -18.23 11.48 4.72
C PHE A 184 -17.87 9.98 4.77
N TYR A 185 -17.48 9.52 5.96
CA TYR A 185 -17.28 8.09 6.25
C TYR A 185 -18.57 7.44 6.77
N ALA A 186 -19.06 6.41 6.11
CA ALA A 186 -20.34 5.76 6.41
C ALA A 186 -20.34 4.94 7.70
N PHE A 187 -19.19 4.40 8.11
CA PHE A 187 -19.09 3.64 9.36
C PHE A 187 -18.64 4.55 10.50
N LYS A 188 -19.55 4.79 11.44
CA LYS A 188 -19.35 5.65 12.61
C LYS A 188 -19.05 4.82 13.84
N TRP A 189 -18.28 5.38 14.77
CA TRP A 189 -17.96 4.76 16.04
C TRP A 189 -19.01 5.09 17.09
N ASP A 190 -19.60 4.07 17.70
CA ASP A 190 -20.46 4.21 18.86
C ASP A 190 -19.61 4.12 20.14
N GLU A 191 -19.43 5.25 20.82
CA GLU A 191 -18.64 5.31 22.06
C GLU A 191 -19.22 4.48 23.21
N ASN A 192 -20.53 4.24 23.21
CA ASN A 192 -21.20 3.47 24.27
C ASN A 192 -21.01 1.97 24.04
N LYS A 193 -21.15 1.52 22.79
CA LYS A 193 -21.04 0.10 22.42
C LYS A 193 -19.62 -0.33 22.10
N LYS A 194 -18.71 0.62 21.88
CA LYS A 194 -17.33 0.39 21.45
C LYS A 194 -17.25 -0.44 20.16
N GLU A 195 -18.16 -0.15 19.24
CA GLU A 195 -18.25 -0.81 17.94
C GLU A 195 -18.53 0.20 16.83
N PHE A 196 -18.18 -0.18 15.61
CA PHE A 196 -18.59 0.58 14.43
C PHE A 196 -19.98 0.15 13.98
N TYR A 197 -20.81 1.11 13.60
CA TYR A 197 -22.10 0.88 12.96
C TYR A 197 -22.17 1.62 11.62
N PHE A 198 -22.98 1.12 10.70
CA PHE A 198 -23.26 1.79 9.43
C PHE A 198 -24.36 2.83 9.66
N ASP A 199 -24.04 4.11 9.44
CA ASP A 199 -24.98 5.23 9.54
C ASP A 199 -25.75 5.39 8.22
N ILE A 200 -26.73 4.50 8.02
CA ILE A 200 -27.48 4.40 6.76
C ILE A 200 -28.30 5.66 6.50
N GLU A 201 -28.91 6.24 7.53
CA GLU A 201 -29.74 7.44 7.42
C GLU A 201 -28.92 8.62 6.91
N LYS A 202 -27.77 8.92 7.53
CA LYS A 202 -26.91 10.02 7.04
C LYS A 202 -26.26 9.72 5.71
N SER A 203 -25.98 8.46 5.41
CA SER A 203 -25.44 8.08 4.09
C SER A 203 -26.46 8.38 2.99
N LEU A 204 -27.75 8.13 3.25
CA LEU A 204 -28.85 8.50 2.33
C LEU A 204 -29.01 10.02 2.21
N GLU A 205 -28.94 10.75 3.33
CA GLU A 205 -28.95 12.22 3.31
C GLU A 205 -27.82 12.77 2.44
N LYS A 206 -26.59 12.27 2.62
CA LYS A 206 -25.44 12.67 1.81
C LYS A 206 -25.56 12.32 0.33
N LEU A 207 -26.17 11.19 -0.02
CA LEU A 207 -26.45 10.86 -1.42
C LEU A 207 -27.43 11.85 -2.06
N LEU A 208 -28.49 12.23 -1.33
CA LEU A 208 -29.49 13.18 -1.82
C LEU A 208 -28.95 14.62 -1.93
N GLU A 209 -27.91 14.99 -1.17
CA GLU A 209 -27.22 16.27 -1.32
C GLU A 209 -26.38 16.37 -2.61
N LEU A 210 -26.01 15.22 -3.20
CA LEU A 210 -25.14 15.12 -4.38
C LEU A 210 -25.91 14.95 -5.71
N GLU A 211 -27.23 14.74 -5.67
CA GLU A 211 -28.13 14.72 -6.85
C GLU A 211 -28.59 16.13 -7.26
#